data_AF-A0A939J4L1-F1
#
_entry.id   AF-A0A939J4L1-F1
#
_cell.length_a   1.000
_cell.length_b   1.000
_cell.length_c   1.000
_cell.angle_alpha   90.00
_cell.angle_beta   90.00
_cell.angle_gamma   90.00
#
_symmetry.space_group_name_H-M   'P 1'
#
loop_
_entity.id
_entity.type
_entity.pdbx_description
1 polymer ?
#
loop_
_entity_poly.entity_id
_entity_poly.type
_entity_poly.pdbx_seq_one_letter_code
_entity_poly.pdbx_strand_id
1 'polypeptide(L)'
;MLSGLLRCGACGSGMSTNGKDKSGRIRIRCSAATESGSCPDPKTFYLETVEAAVLAGLRSEMKSPKVLAEYVKTYHEERKRLSAEADSIRTRLERRSGQLKREIDRLVDHLAKGIGDPHVIGPRSTELYHERQAVLTELEKAPPAFEAVTLHPAILKRYEDQLENLQDTLAEGIRSGDRECAEAIRELVETVTVYRDPSEPGAVEIEIAGRLNSILGEHAYPNGVKRVWGLVVAEEGLEPPTRGL
;
A
#
# COMPACT_ATOMS: atom_id res chain seq x y z
N MET A 1 24.76 9.47 -3.43
CA MET A 1 23.54 8.80 -3.97
C MET A 1 22.86 9.63 -5.06
N LEU A 2 22.59 10.92 -4.84
CA LEU A 2 21.68 11.76 -5.67
C LEU A 2 22.32 12.53 -6.85
N SER A 3 23.50 12.12 -7.30
CA SER A 3 24.23 12.83 -8.36
C SER A 3 23.39 12.96 -9.63
N GLY A 4 23.23 14.19 -10.14
CA GLY A 4 22.45 14.50 -11.35
C GLY A 4 20.94 14.61 -11.16
N LEU A 5 20.40 14.18 -10.03
CA LEU A 5 18.95 14.19 -9.74
C LEU A 5 18.48 15.45 -9.01
N LEU A 6 19.40 16.17 -8.36
CA LEU A 6 19.11 17.37 -7.57
C LEU A 6 18.72 18.56 -8.45
N ARG A 7 17.67 19.29 -8.03
CA ARG A 7 17.13 20.50 -8.66
C ARG A 7 16.95 21.59 -7.61
N CYS A 8 17.19 22.84 -8.00
CA CYS A 8 16.99 24.00 -7.16
C CYS A 8 15.51 24.40 -7.17
N GLY A 9 14.86 24.47 -6.00
CA GLY A 9 13.47 24.89 -5.89
C GLY A 9 13.18 26.34 -6.30
N ALA A 10 14.20 27.19 -6.37
CA ALA A 10 14.05 28.60 -6.74
C ALA A 10 14.06 28.85 -8.26
N CYS A 11 14.79 28.04 -9.04
CA CYS A 11 14.93 28.26 -10.50
C CYS A 11 14.87 27.00 -11.36
N GLY A 12 14.69 25.82 -10.75
CA GLY A 12 14.64 24.53 -11.44
C GLY A 12 15.97 24.03 -11.99
N SER A 13 17.07 24.79 -11.89
CA SER A 13 18.39 24.38 -12.38
C SER A 13 18.99 23.24 -11.55
N GLY A 14 19.95 22.50 -12.13
CA GLY A 14 20.69 21.46 -11.40
C GLY A 14 21.45 22.00 -10.19
N MET A 15 21.77 21.11 -9.24
CA MET A 15 22.63 21.41 -8.10
C MET A 15 23.88 20.52 -8.12
N SER A 16 25.02 21.11 -7.77
CA SER A 16 26.33 20.44 -7.77
C SER A 16 27.08 20.69 -6.45
N THR A 17 28.14 19.92 -6.21
CA THR A 17 28.93 20.05 -4.98
C THR A 17 29.69 21.38 -4.95
N ASN A 18 29.73 22.01 -3.77
CA ASN A 18 30.35 23.31 -3.51
C ASN A 18 31.37 23.20 -2.36
N GLY A 19 32.29 22.25 -2.54
CA GLY A 19 33.34 21.93 -1.57
C GLY A 19 32.81 21.33 -0.26
N LYS A 20 33.71 21.23 0.70
CA LYS A 20 33.44 20.74 2.06
C LYS A 20 33.55 21.87 3.07
N ASP A 21 32.84 21.77 4.18
CA ASP A 21 33.04 22.64 5.33
C ASP A 21 34.26 22.19 6.17
N LYS A 22 34.49 22.85 7.31
CA LYS A 22 35.60 22.50 8.23
C LYS A 22 35.43 21.13 8.90
N SER A 23 34.21 20.61 8.97
CA SER A 23 33.90 19.29 9.53
C SER A 23 34.03 18.17 8.49
N GLY A 24 34.23 18.53 7.21
CA GLY A 24 34.35 17.58 6.10
C GLY A 24 33.02 17.28 5.41
N ARG A 25 31.91 17.86 5.86
CA ARG A 25 30.57 17.68 5.27
C ARG A 25 30.51 18.32 3.89
N ILE A 26 29.95 17.60 2.92
CA ILE A 26 29.83 18.05 1.54
C ILE A 26 28.68 19.05 1.44
N ARG A 27 28.95 20.20 0.84
CA ARG A 27 27.94 21.21 0.52
C ARG A 27 27.51 21.09 -0.93
N ILE A 28 26.27 21.44 -1.24
CA ILE A 28 25.74 21.55 -2.59
C ILE A 28 25.17 22.95 -2.83
N ARG A 29 25.25 23.43 -4.07
CA ARG A 29 24.74 24.74 -4.49
C ARG A 29 24.11 24.64 -5.87
N CYS A 30 23.15 25.53 -6.15
CA CYS A 30 22.57 25.67 -7.47
C CYS A 30 23.64 26.00 -8.52
N SER A 31 23.69 25.25 -9.62
CA SER A 31 24.67 25.45 -10.69
C SER A 31 24.50 26.81 -11.37
N ALA A 32 23.26 27.25 -11.61
CA ALA A 32 22.99 28.58 -12.18
C ALA A 32 23.46 29.72 -11.26
N ALA A 33 23.42 29.53 -9.94
CA ALA A 33 23.99 30.50 -9.01
C ALA A 33 25.52 30.58 -9.10
N THR A 34 26.17 29.45 -9.34
CA THR A 34 27.64 29.33 -9.39
C THR A 34 28.20 29.78 -10.75
N GLU A 35 27.54 29.40 -11.85
CA GLU A 35 28.05 29.58 -13.21
C GLU A 35 27.62 30.92 -13.83
N SER A 36 26.37 31.32 -13.66
CA SER A 36 25.79 32.48 -14.36
C SER A 36 25.20 33.55 -13.42
N GLY A 37 25.12 33.29 -12.12
CA GLY A 37 24.55 34.19 -11.13
C GLY A 37 23.05 34.47 -11.30
N SER A 38 22.35 33.70 -12.14
CA SER A 38 20.95 33.97 -12.52
C SER A 38 19.90 33.39 -11.56
N CYS A 39 20.33 32.65 -10.54
CA CYS A 39 19.43 32.07 -9.56
C CYS A 39 18.83 33.18 -8.66
N PRO A 40 17.50 33.25 -8.50
CA PRO A 40 16.85 34.31 -7.74
C PRO A 40 16.99 34.15 -6.22
N ASP A 41 17.20 32.93 -5.72
CA ASP A 41 17.48 32.65 -4.30
C ASP A 41 18.60 31.60 -4.16
N PRO A 42 19.87 31.99 -4.34
CA PRO A 42 20.98 31.05 -4.33
C PRO A 42 21.32 30.63 -2.89
N LYS A 43 21.06 29.36 -2.57
CA LYS A 43 21.37 28.75 -1.26
C LYS A 43 22.32 27.57 -1.36
N THR A 44 22.95 27.27 -0.23
CA THR A 44 23.84 26.14 -0.05
C THR A 44 23.25 25.22 1.01
N PHE A 45 23.24 23.92 0.73
CA PHE A 45 22.72 22.89 1.61
C PHE A 45 23.79 21.83 1.86
N TYR A 46 23.68 21.07 2.94
CA TYR A 46 24.51 19.88 3.14
C TYR A 46 23.92 18.71 2.37
N LEU A 47 24.78 18.02 1.60
CA LEU A 47 24.36 16.87 0.80
C LEU A 47 23.78 15.77 1.69
N GLU A 48 24.43 15.49 2.82
CA GLU A 48 24.00 14.47 3.79
C GLU A 48 22.60 14.77 4.35
N THR A 49 22.29 16.03 4.66
CA THR A 49 20.96 16.44 5.14
C THR A 49 19.90 16.20 4.08
N VAL A 50 20.19 16.53 2.81
CA VAL A 50 19.28 16.25 1.70
C VAL A 50 19.11 14.75 1.46
N GLU A 51 20.19 13.98 1.50
CA GLU A 51 20.14 12.53 1.32
C GLU A 51 19.34 11.85 2.45
N ALA A 52 19.54 12.27 3.69
CA ALA A 52 18.75 11.79 4.83
C ALA A 52 17.26 12.14 4.70
N ALA A 53 16.95 13.37 4.29
CA ALA A 53 15.57 13.79 4.05
C ALA A 53 14.91 12.95 2.95
N VAL A 54 15.62 12.65 1.86
CA VAL A 54 15.11 11.81 0.76
C VAL A 54 14.80 10.40 1.26
N LEU A 55 15.70 9.79 2.03
CA LEU A 55 15.48 8.46 2.59
C LEU A 55 14.27 8.43 3.54
N ALA A 56 14.10 9.46 4.37
CA ALA A 56 12.95 9.59 5.25
C ALA A 56 11.63 9.73 4.47
N GLY A 57 11.62 10.56 3.41
CA GLY A 57 10.45 10.71 2.54
C GLY A 57 10.08 9.43 1.78
N LEU A 58 11.07 8.71 1.24
CA LEU A 58 10.84 7.40 0.60
C LEU A 58 10.29 6.37 1.59
N ARG A 59 10.77 6.38 2.84
CA ARG A 59 10.29 5.53 3.94
C ARG A 59 8.83 5.82 4.29
N SER A 60 8.42 7.09 4.35
CA SER A 60 7.02 7.43 4.64
C SER A 60 6.07 7.01 3.51
N GLU A 61 6.48 7.14 2.24
CA GLU A 61 5.66 6.76 1.09
C GLU A 61 5.48 5.24 0.97
N MET A 62 6.53 4.45 1.23
CA MET A 62 6.43 2.98 1.23
C MET A 62 5.55 2.44 2.37
N LYS A 63 5.40 3.20 3.46
CA LYS A 63 4.47 2.90 4.55
C LYS A 63 3.08 3.48 4.26
N SER A 64 2.38 2.95 3.27
CA SER A 64 0.94 3.18 3.14
C SER A 64 0.08 1.92 3.35
N PRO A 65 0.19 1.24 4.51
CA PRO A 65 -0.73 0.15 4.85
C PRO A 65 -2.18 0.63 4.95
N LYS A 66 -2.42 1.93 5.17
CA LYS A 66 -3.77 2.51 5.10
C LYS A 66 -4.37 2.45 3.69
N VAL A 67 -3.58 2.68 2.64
CA VAL A 67 -4.05 2.56 1.26
C VAL A 67 -4.29 1.10 0.91
N LEU A 68 -3.41 0.19 1.35
CA LEU A 68 -3.63 -1.24 1.12
C LEU A 68 -4.86 -1.76 1.87
N ALA A 69 -5.03 -1.40 3.14
CA ALA A 69 -6.19 -1.78 3.93
C ALA A 69 -7.50 -1.24 3.36
N GLU A 70 -7.53 0.03 2.94
CA GLU A 70 -8.71 0.64 2.32
C GLU A 70 -8.99 0.03 0.93
N TYR A 71 -7.95 -0.27 0.15
CA TYR A 71 -8.08 -0.96 -1.14
C TYR A 71 -8.72 -2.34 -0.95
N VAL A 72 -8.22 -3.13 0.01
CA VAL A 72 -8.72 -4.48 0.31
C VAL A 72 -10.17 -4.42 0.79
N LYS A 73 -10.47 -3.48 1.70
CA LYS A 73 -11.82 -3.24 2.19
C LYS A 73 -12.78 -2.88 1.04
N THR A 74 -12.40 -1.91 0.21
CA THR A 74 -13.19 -1.45 -0.94
C THR A 74 -13.38 -2.59 -1.95
N TYR A 75 -12.33 -3.37 -2.22
CA TYR A 75 -12.38 -4.52 -3.10
C TYR A 75 -13.36 -5.59 -2.58
N HIS A 76 -13.34 -5.88 -1.28
CA HIS A 76 -14.29 -6.80 -0.66
C HIS A 76 -15.73 -6.29 -0.69
N GLU A 77 -15.95 -5.00 -0.37
CA GLU A 77 -17.28 -4.39 -0.42
C GLU A 77 -17.86 -4.45 -1.85
N GLU A 78 -17.05 -4.12 -2.84
CA GLU A 78 -17.46 -4.15 -4.25
C GLU A 78 -17.70 -5.56 -4.75
N ARG A 79 -16.82 -6.51 -4.40
CA ARG A 79 -17.02 -7.92 -4.75
C ARG A 79 -18.25 -8.52 -4.11
N LYS A 80 -18.49 -8.23 -2.82
CA LYS A 80 -19.70 -8.64 -2.10
C LYS A 80 -20.95 -8.03 -2.74
N ARG A 81 -20.90 -6.76 -3.18
CA ARG A 81 -22.01 -6.14 -3.91
C ARG A 81 -22.31 -6.87 -5.22
N LEU A 82 -21.27 -7.21 -5.97
CA LEU A 82 -21.39 -7.93 -7.25
C LEU A 82 -21.84 -9.39 -7.06
N SER A 83 -21.47 -10.05 -5.97
CA SER A 83 -21.86 -11.44 -5.68
C SER A 83 -23.17 -11.57 -4.91
N ALA A 84 -23.72 -10.48 -4.34
CA ALA A 84 -24.84 -10.52 -3.40
C ALA A 84 -26.07 -11.28 -3.93
N GLU A 85 -26.43 -11.08 -5.20
CA GLU A 85 -27.57 -11.76 -5.80
C GLU A 85 -27.31 -13.27 -5.97
N ALA A 86 -26.13 -13.63 -6.48
CA ALA A 86 -25.72 -15.02 -6.65
C ALA A 86 -25.61 -15.75 -5.30
N ASP A 87 -25.01 -15.12 -4.29
CA ASP A 87 -24.87 -15.66 -2.92
C ASP A 87 -26.25 -15.84 -2.26
N SER A 88 -27.18 -14.90 -2.47
CA SER A 88 -28.56 -14.99 -1.97
C SER A 88 -29.33 -16.15 -2.60
N ILE A 89 -29.26 -16.29 -3.93
CA ILE A 89 -29.88 -17.40 -4.67
C ILE A 89 -29.31 -18.73 -4.16
N ARG A 90 -27.99 -18.85 -4.05
CA ARG A 90 -27.32 -20.04 -3.56
C ARG A 90 -27.74 -20.40 -2.14
N THR A 91 -27.72 -19.42 -1.21
CA THR A 91 -28.16 -19.59 0.19
C THR A 91 -29.60 -20.11 0.27
N ARG A 92 -30.49 -19.58 -0.58
CA ARG A 92 -31.89 -20.04 -0.66
C ARG A 92 -31.98 -21.49 -1.14
N LEU A 93 -31.23 -21.86 -2.18
CA LEU A 93 -31.20 -23.23 -2.71
C LEU A 93 -30.63 -24.24 -1.70
N GLU A 94 -29.53 -23.89 -1.02
CA GLU A 94 -28.93 -24.72 0.05
C GLU A 94 -29.91 -24.93 1.20
N ARG A 95 -30.60 -23.86 1.63
CA ARG A 95 -31.62 -23.94 2.68
C ARG A 95 -32.79 -24.83 2.26
N ARG A 96 -33.28 -24.72 1.03
CA ARG A 96 -34.38 -25.55 0.52
C ARG A 96 -33.96 -27.01 0.42
N SER A 97 -32.78 -27.30 -0.13
CA SER A 97 -32.23 -28.65 -0.20
C SER A 97 -32.08 -29.29 1.19
N GLY A 98 -31.58 -28.52 2.17
CA GLY A 98 -31.47 -28.97 3.56
C GLY A 98 -32.83 -29.15 4.27
N GLN A 99 -33.86 -28.40 3.91
CA GLN A 99 -35.23 -28.63 4.41
C GLN A 99 -35.81 -29.92 3.84
N LEU A 100 -35.75 -30.10 2.52
CA LEU A 100 -36.26 -31.28 1.83
C LEU A 100 -35.55 -32.54 2.31
N LYS A 101 -34.22 -32.50 2.49
CA LYS A 101 -33.46 -33.61 3.07
C LYS A 101 -34.00 -34.02 4.43
N ARG A 102 -34.20 -33.05 5.34
CA ARG A 102 -34.74 -33.31 6.69
C ARG A 102 -36.18 -33.81 6.69
N GLU A 103 -36.97 -33.50 5.66
CA GLU A 103 -38.33 -34.00 5.51
C GLU A 103 -38.32 -35.45 5.02
N ILE A 104 -37.49 -35.76 4.02
CA ILE A 104 -37.26 -37.12 3.53
C ILE A 104 -36.73 -38.02 4.66
N ASP A 105 -35.70 -37.57 5.39
CA ASP A 105 -35.10 -38.33 6.50
C ASP A 105 -36.17 -38.64 7.57
N ARG A 106 -37.07 -37.69 7.87
CA ARG A 106 -38.20 -37.91 8.80
C ARG A 106 -39.23 -38.92 8.30
N LEU A 107 -39.56 -38.92 7.02
CA LEU A 107 -40.47 -39.90 6.43
C LEU A 107 -39.87 -41.31 6.46
N VAL A 108 -38.58 -41.43 6.18
CA VAL A 108 -37.83 -42.69 6.28
C VAL A 108 -37.84 -43.21 7.72
N ASP A 109 -37.58 -42.35 8.70
CA ASP A 109 -37.62 -42.71 10.12
C ASP A 109 -39.01 -43.17 10.59
N HIS A 110 -40.07 -42.50 10.12
CA HIS A 110 -41.45 -42.91 10.41
C HIS A 110 -41.77 -44.29 9.84
N LEU A 111 -41.39 -44.54 8.59
CA LEU A 111 -41.58 -45.84 7.94
C LEU A 111 -40.81 -46.94 8.68
N ALA A 112 -39.56 -46.68 9.08
CA ALA A 112 -38.73 -47.62 9.83
C ALA A 112 -39.31 -47.97 11.21
N LYS A 113 -40.04 -47.04 11.84
CA LYS A 113 -40.73 -47.24 13.12
C LYS A 113 -42.13 -47.85 12.98
N GLY A 114 -42.57 -48.13 11.75
CA GLY A 114 -43.93 -48.62 11.46
C GLY A 114 -45.02 -47.57 11.71
N ILE A 115 -44.67 -46.28 11.66
CA ILE A 115 -45.59 -45.17 11.93
C ILE A 115 -46.09 -44.59 10.60
N GLY A 116 -47.40 -44.69 10.37
CA GLY A 116 -48.08 -44.15 9.18
C GLY A 116 -48.31 -45.20 8.08
N ASP A 117 -49.10 -44.83 7.08
CA ASP A 117 -49.47 -45.70 5.96
C ASP A 117 -48.40 -45.66 4.86
N PRO A 118 -47.71 -46.79 4.56
CA PRO A 118 -46.71 -46.86 3.48
C PRO A 118 -47.25 -46.43 2.11
N HIS A 119 -48.54 -46.64 1.82
CA HIS A 119 -49.15 -46.24 0.55
C HIS A 119 -49.31 -44.72 0.41
N VAL A 120 -49.31 -43.99 1.53
CA VAL A 120 -49.36 -42.52 1.56
C VAL A 120 -47.96 -41.92 1.65
N ILE A 121 -47.08 -42.51 2.45
CA ILE A 121 -45.71 -42.01 2.67
C ILE A 121 -44.84 -42.20 1.42
N GLY A 122 -44.97 -43.34 0.73
CA GLY A 122 -44.15 -43.66 -0.44
C GLY A 122 -44.23 -42.62 -1.56
N PRO A 123 -45.44 -42.30 -2.08
CA PRO A 123 -45.61 -41.27 -3.09
C PRO A 123 -45.06 -39.90 -2.66
N ARG A 124 -45.34 -39.50 -1.41
CA ARG A 124 -44.85 -38.23 -0.86
C ARG A 124 -43.32 -38.17 -0.77
N SER A 125 -42.68 -39.27 -0.38
CA SER A 125 -41.22 -39.38 -0.33
C SER A 125 -40.60 -39.24 -1.72
N THR A 126 -41.22 -39.84 -2.75
CA THR A 126 -40.77 -39.74 -4.14
C THR A 126 -40.88 -38.32 -4.68
N GLU A 127 -41.99 -37.62 -4.40
CA GLU A 127 -42.15 -36.20 -4.76
C GLU A 127 -41.04 -35.32 -4.15
N LEU A 128 -40.83 -35.44 -2.84
CA LEU A 128 -39.79 -34.66 -2.13
C LEU A 128 -38.38 -34.99 -2.64
N TYR A 129 -38.13 -36.25 -3.00
CA TYR A 129 -36.86 -36.66 -3.61
C TYR A 129 -36.63 -35.96 -4.95
N HIS A 130 -37.63 -35.97 -5.84
CA HIS A 130 -37.52 -35.28 -7.13
C HIS A 130 -37.37 -33.77 -6.97
N GLU A 131 -38.11 -33.16 -6.03
CA GLU A 131 -37.95 -31.75 -5.72
C GLU A 131 -36.53 -31.43 -5.23
N ARG A 132 -35.99 -32.26 -4.34
CA ARG A 132 -34.62 -32.08 -3.85
C ARG A 132 -33.59 -32.23 -4.97
N GLN A 133 -33.78 -33.18 -5.89
CA GLN A 133 -32.89 -33.33 -7.04
C GLN A 133 -32.92 -32.11 -7.96
N ALA A 134 -34.11 -31.56 -8.23
CA ALA A 134 -34.23 -30.33 -9.01
C ALA A 134 -33.48 -29.15 -8.34
N VAL A 135 -33.64 -28.97 -7.03
CA VAL A 135 -32.93 -27.91 -6.27
C VAL A 135 -31.41 -28.13 -6.29
N LEU A 136 -30.93 -29.36 -6.22
CA LEU A 136 -29.49 -29.66 -6.32
C LEU A 136 -28.93 -29.36 -7.71
N THR A 137 -29.67 -29.70 -8.77
CA THR A 137 -29.29 -29.34 -10.15
C THR A 137 -29.24 -27.83 -10.34
N GLU A 138 -30.14 -27.07 -9.72
CA GLU A 138 -30.05 -25.61 -9.73
C GLU A 138 -28.85 -25.09 -8.94
N LEU A 139 -28.51 -25.73 -7.81
CA LEU A 139 -27.35 -25.37 -6.99
C LEU A 139 -26.02 -25.61 -7.71
N GLU A 140 -25.92 -26.67 -8.52
CA GLU A 140 -24.74 -26.96 -9.36
C GLU A 140 -24.54 -25.94 -10.48
N LYS A 141 -25.63 -25.36 -10.99
CA LYS A 141 -25.60 -24.30 -12.01
C LYS A 141 -25.33 -22.92 -11.40
N ALA A 142 -25.59 -22.74 -10.11
CA ALA A 142 -25.32 -21.49 -9.42
C ALA A 142 -23.81 -21.29 -9.26
N PRO A 143 -23.29 -20.05 -9.46
CA PRO A 143 -21.90 -19.73 -9.20
C PRO A 143 -21.47 -20.17 -7.79
N PRO A 144 -20.20 -20.59 -7.60
CA PRO A 144 -19.67 -20.85 -6.26
C PRO A 144 -19.80 -19.58 -5.41
N ALA A 145 -20.03 -19.76 -4.11
CA ALA A 145 -20.08 -18.65 -3.17
C ALA A 145 -18.78 -17.84 -3.27
N PHE A 146 -18.87 -16.52 -3.16
CA PHE A 146 -17.66 -15.71 -3.11
C PHE A 146 -16.88 -15.99 -1.81
N GLU A 147 -15.77 -16.72 -1.92
CA GLU A 147 -14.78 -16.81 -0.85
C GLU A 147 -13.98 -15.51 -0.83
N ALA A 148 -14.34 -14.62 0.10
CA ALA A 148 -13.53 -13.44 0.35
C ALA A 148 -12.13 -13.90 0.80
N VAL A 149 -11.11 -13.54 0.03
CA VAL A 149 -9.70 -13.70 0.44
C VAL A 149 -9.51 -12.86 1.69
N THR A 150 -9.62 -13.49 2.85
CA THR A 150 -9.49 -12.77 4.12
C THR A 150 -8.03 -12.44 4.30
N LEU A 151 -7.64 -11.20 3.99
CA LEU A 151 -6.31 -10.71 4.31
C LEU A 151 -6.20 -10.60 5.83
N HIS A 152 -5.68 -11.67 6.43
CA HIS A 152 -5.54 -11.79 7.86
C HIS A 152 -4.62 -10.66 8.36
N PRO A 153 -4.97 -9.96 9.46
CA PRO A 153 -4.16 -8.85 9.99
C PRO A 153 -2.68 -9.21 10.21
N ALA A 154 -2.40 -10.47 10.54
CA ALA A 154 -1.02 -10.97 10.68
C ALA A 154 -0.21 -10.94 9.37
N ILE A 155 -0.85 -11.12 8.21
CA ILE A 155 -0.19 -11.05 6.90
C ILE A 155 0.16 -9.59 6.58
N LEU A 156 -0.77 -8.66 6.85
CA LEU A 156 -0.53 -7.22 6.68
C LEU A 156 0.63 -6.77 7.57
N LYS A 157 0.62 -7.18 8.85
CA LYS A 157 1.72 -6.86 9.77
C LYS A 157 3.06 -7.43 9.30
N ARG A 158 3.09 -8.69 8.84
CA ARG A 158 4.31 -9.31 8.31
C ARG A 158 4.83 -8.56 7.08
N TYR A 159 3.94 -8.10 6.21
CA TYR A 159 4.30 -7.30 5.04
C TYR A 159 4.86 -5.93 5.45
N GLU A 160 4.25 -5.26 6.43
CA GLU A 160 4.78 -4.02 7.02
C GLU A 160 6.19 -4.24 7.61
N ASP A 161 6.38 -5.29 8.41
CA ASP A 161 7.68 -5.63 9.00
C ASP A 161 8.75 -5.91 7.91
N GLN A 162 8.36 -6.58 6.82
CA GLN A 162 9.26 -6.84 5.68
C GLN A 162 9.65 -5.55 4.94
N LEU A 163 8.69 -4.65 4.74
CA LEU A 163 8.96 -3.34 4.14
C LEU A 163 9.86 -2.49 5.02
N GLU A 164 9.64 -2.48 6.35
CA GLU A 164 10.51 -1.79 7.29
C GLU A 164 11.94 -2.32 7.26
N ASN A 165 12.10 -3.64 7.29
CA ASN A 165 13.42 -4.26 7.23
C ASN A 165 14.15 -3.96 5.90
N LEU A 166 13.42 -3.97 4.77
CA LEU A 166 13.97 -3.59 3.48
C LEU A 166 14.46 -2.14 3.47
N GLN A 167 13.67 -1.22 4.03
CA GLN A 167 14.03 0.19 4.14
C GLN A 167 15.29 0.39 4.98
N ASP A 168 15.37 -0.26 6.15
CA ASP A 168 16.51 -0.13 7.04
C ASP A 168 17.79 -0.70 6.40
N THR A 169 17.67 -1.82 5.68
CA THR A 169 18.78 -2.43 4.92
C THR A 169 19.28 -1.50 3.82
N LEU A 170 18.38 -0.91 3.02
CA LEU A 170 18.76 0.03 1.96
C LEU A 170 19.43 1.29 2.52
N ALA A 171 18.89 1.84 3.61
CA ALA A 171 19.46 3.01 4.26
C ALA A 171 20.87 2.75 4.84
N GLU A 172 21.09 1.58 5.43
CA GLU A 172 22.41 1.17 5.92
C GLU A 172 23.39 0.91 4.78
N GLY A 173 22.96 0.23 3.72
CA GLY A 173 23.76 0.06 2.51
C GLY A 173 24.26 1.40 1.98
N ILE A 174 23.38 2.40 1.89
CA ILE A 174 23.74 3.73 1.40
C ILE A 174 24.73 4.45 2.32
N ARG A 175 24.54 4.37 3.65
CA ARG A 175 25.49 4.93 4.63
C ARG A 175 26.87 4.28 4.53
N SER A 176 26.90 2.97 4.30
CA SER A 176 28.14 2.20 4.13
C SER A 176 28.81 2.41 2.76
N GLY A 177 28.18 3.17 1.86
CA GLY A 177 28.71 3.45 0.52
C GLY A 177 28.44 2.35 -0.49
N ASP A 178 27.49 1.44 -0.22
CA ASP A 178 27.05 0.42 -1.15
C ASP A 178 26.45 1.04 -2.42
N ARG A 179 27.08 0.72 -3.55
CA ARG A 179 26.68 1.22 -4.86
C ARG A 179 25.37 0.62 -5.34
N GLU A 180 25.10 -0.65 -5.04
CA GLU A 180 23.88 -1.32 -5.50
C GLU A 180 22.65 -0.69 -4.84
N CYS A 181 22.72 -0.46 -3.53
CA CYS A 181 21.66 0.25 -2.80
C CYS A 181 21.45 1.68 -3.33
N ALA A 182 22.54 2.39 -3.66
CA ALA A 182 22.45 3.73 -4.24
C ALA A 182 21.85 3.73 -5.66
N GLU A 183 22.14 2.72 -6.47
CA GLU A 183 21.59 2.55 -7.82
C GLU A 183 20.10 2.20 -7.77
N ALA A 184 19.68 1.29 -6.87
CA ALA A 184 18.29 0.94 -6.66
C ALA A 184 17.41 2.16 -6.30
N ILE A 185 17.90 3.06 -5.44
CA ILE A 185 17.16 4.30 -5.13
C ILE A 185 17.08 5.24 -6.34
N ARG A 186 18.14 5.32 -7.17
CA ARG A 186 18.07 6.14 -8.39
C ARG A 186 17.07 5.62 -9.41
N GLU A 187 16.80 4.32 -9.44
CA GLU A 187 15.76 3.76 -10.31
C GLU A 187 14.36 4.16 -9.85
N LEU A 188 14.17 4.42 -8.55
CA LEU A 188 12.90 4.85 -7.98
C LEU A 188 12.67 6.36 -8.05
N VAL A 189 13.75 7.15 -8.08
CA VAL A 189 13.70 8.62 -8.01
C VAL A 189 14.03 9.25 -9.36
N GLU A 190 13.12 10.05 -9.90
CA GLU A 190 13.33 10.80 -11.14
C GLU A 190 14.04 12.14 -10.89
N THR A 191 13.53 12.94 -9.96
CA THR A 191 14.14 14.22 -9.57
C THR A 191 13.91 14.50 -8.09
N VAL A 192 14.85 15.24 -7.48
CA VAL A 192 14.74 15.74 -6.10
C VAL A 192 14.89 17.24 -6.15
N THR A 193 13.83 17.98 -5.86
CA THR A 193 13.84 19.44 -5.83
C THR A 193 14.05 19.91 -4.40
N VAL A 194 15.06 20.74 -4.17
CA VAL A 194 15.48 21.21 -2.85
C VAL A 194 15.06 22.66 -2.66
N TYR A 195 14.25 22.89 -1.64
CA TYR A 195 13.73 24.18 -1.22
C TYR A 195 14.38 24.61 0.09
N ARG A 196 14.37 25.92 0.31
CA ARG A 196 14.65 26.50 1.61
C ARG A 196 13.35 26.50 2.40
N ASP A 197 13.40 26.03 3.65
CA ASP A 197 12.33 26.31 4.60
C ASP A 197 12.43 27.76 5.08
N PRO A 198 11.40 28.60 4.88
CA PRO A 198 11.38 29.97 5.39
C PRO A 198 11.12 30.05 6.90
N SER A 199 10.67 28.96 7.53
CA SER A 199 10.22 28.89 8.92
C SER A 199 11.39 28.72 9.90
N GLU A 200 12.43 27.96 9.51
CA GLU A 200 13.59 27.69 10.36
C GLU A 200 14.93 27.91 9.62
N PRO A 201 15.91 28.62 10.24
CA PRO A 201 17.24 28.78 9.67
C PRO A 201 17.98 27.44 9.56
N GLY A 202 18.14 26.93 8.34
CA GLY A 202 18.90 25.71 8.07
C GLY A 202 18.05 24.48 7.78
N ALA A 203 16.74 24.56 7.97
CA ALA A 203 15.82 23.51 7.57
C ALA A 203 15.74 23.39 6.03
N VAL A 204 15.64 22.14 5.58
CA VAL A 204 15.64 21.77 4.17
C VAL A 204 14.29 21.15 3.85
N GLU A 205 13.59 21.73 2.89
CA GLU A 205 12.38 21.12 2.35
C GLU A 205 12.74 20.44 1.02
N ILE A 206 12.21 19.26 0.79
CA ILE A 206 12.45 18.50 -0.44
C ILE A 206 11.14 18.05 -1.06
N GLU A 207 11.12 18.05 -2.39
CA GLU A 207 10.09 17.41 -3.20
C GLU A 207 10.73 16.29 -4.01
N ILE A 208 10.15 15.10 -3.96
CA ILE A 208 10.65 13.91 -4.65
C ILE A 208 9.66 13.56 -5.76
N ALA A 209 10.12 13.58 -7.01
CA ALA A 209 9.39 13.00 -8.13
C ALA A 209 9.87 11.56 -8.33
N GLY A 210 8.96 10.58 -8.23
CA GLY A 210 9.28 9.16 -8.34
C GLY A 210 8.95 8.55 -9.71
N ARG A 211 9.63 7.45 -10.05
CA ARG A 211 9.40 6.65 -11.28
C ARG A 211 8.41 5.51 -11.10
N LEU A 212 7.83 5.33 -9.91
CA LEU A 212 6.95 4.20 -9.59
C LEU A 212 5.76 4.05 -10.57
N ASN A 213 5.20 5.16 -11.06
CA ASN A 213 4.12 5.13 -12.06
C ASN A 213 4.57 4.56 -13.42
N SER A 214 5.85 4.72 -13.78
CA SER A 214 6.40 4.16 -15.03
C SER A 214 6.66 2.65 -14.94
N ILE A 215 6.88 2.12 -13.74
CA ILE A 215 7.15 0.69 -13.49
C ILE A 215 5.85 -0.08 -13.27
N LEU A 216 4.88 0.50 -12.56
CA LEU A 216 3.61 -0.15 -12.20
C LEU A 216 2.50 0.06 -13.24
N GLY A 217 2.75 0.89 -14.27
CA GLY A 217 1.76 1.30 -15.25
C GLY A 217 0.87 2.43 -14.74
N GLU A 218 0.45 3.32 -15.65
CA GLU A 218 -0.33 4.54 -15.38
C GLU A 218 -1.64 4.33 -14.59
N HIS A 219 -2.07 3.11 -14.26
CA HIS A 219 -3.37 2.87 -13.62
C HIS A 219 -3.28 2.13 -12.28
N ALA A 220 -2.07 1.78 -11.82
CA ALA A 220 -1.87 0.99 -10.60
C ALA A 220 -1.69 1.84 -9.33
N TYR A 221 -1.26 3.10 -9.49
CA TYR A 221 -1.17 4.09 -8.41
C TYR A 221 -2.13 5.24 -8.72
N PRO A 222 -2.74 5.90 -7.72
CA PRO A 222 -3.67 6.98 -7.99
C PRO A 222 -2.95 8.13 -8.71
N ASN A 223 -3.22 8.24 -10.01
CA ASN A 223 -2.71 9.31 -10.86
C ASN A 223 -3.37 10.64 -10.48
N GLY A 224 -2.57 11.71 -10.49
CA GLY A 224 -3.07 13.07 -10.30
C GLY A 224 -3.37 13.45 -8.85
N VAL A 225 -2.92 12.65 -7.87
CA VAL A 225 -2.93 13.08 -6.47
C VAL A 225 -1.80 14.09 -6.27
N LYS A 226 -2.13 15.38 -6.43
CA LYS A 226 -1.39 16.49 -5.81
C LYS A 226 -1.56 16.43 -4.28
N ARG A 227 -1.15 15.35 -3.60
CA ARG A 227 -1.09 15.20 -2.13
C ARG A 227 -0.10 14.05 -1.85
N VAL A 228 0.96 14.17 -1.09
CA VAL A 228 1.32 15.15 -0.06
C VAL A 228 2.71 15.73 -0.35
N TRP A 229 2.68 17.04 -0.55
CA TRP A 229 3.76 17.99 -0.32
C TRP A 229 3.89 18.18 1.20
N GLY A 230 5.09 18.12 1.78
CA GLY A 230 5.26 18.46 3.19
C GLY A 230 6.61 18.06 3.80
N LEU A 231 7.50 19.05 3.90
CA LEU A 231 8.48 19.30 4.96
C LEU A 231 9.09 18.07 5.65
N VAL A 232 10.31 17.69 5.24
CA VAL A 232 11.16 16.80 6.05
C VAL A 232 12.09 17.68 6.89
N VAL A 233 11.61 18.11 8.06
CA VAL A 233 12.45 18.84 9.01
C VAL A 233 13.51 17.87 9.55
N ALA A 234 14.78 18.14 9.23
CA ALA A 234 15.90 17.45 9.86
C ALA A 234 16.09 18.04 11.26
N GLU A 235 15.51 17.39 12.28
CA GLU A 235 15.71 17.72 13.68
C GLU A 235 17.17 17.37 14.07
N GLU A 236 18.07 18.36 14.10
CA GLU A 236 19.38 18.26 14.75
C GLU A 236 19.30 18.96 16.13
N GLY A 237 19.30 18.16 17.20
CA GLY A 237 19.93 18.50 18.49
C GLY A 237 19.19 19.45 19.44
N LEU A 238 18.45 18.87 20.39
CA LEU A 238 18.29 19.48 21.72
C LEU A 238 19.66 19.55 22.41
N GLU A 239 20.39 20.66 22.23
CA GLU A 239 21.46 21.03 23.18
C GLU A 239 20.81 21.50 24.50
N PRO A 240 21.14 20.89 25.65
CA PRO A 240 20.66 21.38 26.94
C PRO A 240 21.31 22.75 27.23
N PRO A 241 20.63 23.62 28.00
CA PRO A 241 21.19 24.93 28.32
C PRO A 241 22.38 24.76 29.25
N THR A 242 23.59 25.02 28.76
CA THR A 242 24.73 25.34 29.63
C THR A 242 24.44 26.67 30.33
N ARG A 243 24.04 26.58 31.60
CA ARG A 243 24.14 27.66 32.58
C ARG A 243 25.50 27.59 33.27
N GLY A 244 26.16 28.74 33.38
CA GLY A 244 27.38 28.99 34.18
C GLY A 244 28.64 28.99 33.31
N LEU A 245 29.52 30.00 33.34
CA LEU A 245 29.77 31.13 34.25
C LEU A 245 30.24 32.33 33.42
#